data_AF-A0A3R7F7Z3-F1
#
_entry.id   AF-A0A3R7F7Z3-F1
#
_cell.length_a   1.000
_cell.length_b   1.000
_cell.length_c   1.000
_cell.angle_alpha   90.00
_cell.angle_beta   90.00
_cell.angle_gamma   90.00
#
_symmetry.space_group_name_H-M   'P 1'
#
loop_
_entity.id
_entity.type
_entity.pdbx_description
1 polymer ?
#
loop_
_entity_poly.entity_id
_entity_poly.type
_entity_poly.pdbx_seq_one_letter_code
_entity_poly.pdbx_strand_id
1 'polypeptide(L)'
;MDIRTEVENFLGEKHALVDAITREFRAGTAAKAIARTVAPAFSRDQVTQYLAAIALHDAARKALRESGLELAEVSVTGIDAPREAHLRIAADPAETSDYVALPNRIRAALRDSLITLSLPHGEHDEITDELIDELLLDGEPVRLVKLKPRT
;
A
#
# COMPACT_ATOMS: atom_id res chain seq x y z
N MET A 1 -17.24 -34.78 -1.42
CA MET A 1 -16.30 -33.64 -1.44
C MET A 1 -16.40 -33.00 -0.07
N ASP A 2 -15.29 -32.77 0.63
CA ASP A 2 -15.29 -32.17 1.97
C ASP A 2 -15.29 -30.64 1.85
N ILE A 3 -16.00 -29.97 2.77
CA ILE A 3 -16.15 -28.50 2.80
C ILE A 3 -14.78 -27.83 2.86
N ARG A 4 -13.81 -28.44 3.56
CA ARG A 4 -12.43 -27.91 3.63
C ARG A 4 -11.80 -27.79 2.24
N THR A 5 -11.94 -28.81 1.41
CA THR A 5 -11.40 -28.82 0.04
C THR A 5 -12.10 -27.79 -0.85
N GLU A 6 -13.42 -27.61 -0.69
CA GLU A 6 -14.15 -26.58 -1.44
C GLU A 6 -13.70 -25.15 -1.05
N VAL A 7 -13.47 -24.91 0.24
CA VAL A 7 -12.95 -23.63 0.74
C VAL A 7 -11.55 -23.35 0.22
N GLU A 8 -10.65 -24.34 0.23
CA GLU A 8 -9.29 -24.20 -0.29
C GLU A 8 -9.29 -23.88 -1.79
N ASN A 9 -10.12 -24.58 -2.58
CA ASN A 9 -10.27 -24.32 -4.01
C ASN A 9 -10.79 -22.89 -4.27
N PHE A 10 -11.84 -22.48 -3.55
CA PHE A 10 -12.39 -21.14 -3.68
C PHE A 10 -11.36 -20.05 -3.34
N LEU A 11 -10.60 -20.22 -2.26
CA LEU A 11 -9.54 -19.27 -1.89
C LEU A 11 -8.41 -19.24 -2.92
N GLY A 12 -8.03 -20.40 -3.48
CA GLY A 12 -7.04 -20.51 -4.54
C GLY A 12 -7.46 -19.77 -5.82
N GLU A 13 -8.69 -19.99 -6.28
CA GLU A 13 -9.26 -19.30 -7.45
C GLU A 13 -9.36 -17.80 -7.22
N LYS A 14 -9.77 -17.37 -6.02
CA LYS A 14 -9.85 -15.96 -5.65
C LYS A 14 -8.48 -15.29 -5.70
N HIS A 15 -7.44 -15.90 -5.14
CA HIS A 15 -6.09 -15.36 -5.21
C HIS A 15 -5.60 -15.26 -6.66
N ALA A 16 -5.82 -16.30 -7.47
CA ALA A 16 -5.43 -16.29 -8.88
C ALA A 16 -6.13 -15.15 -9.66
N LEU A 17 -7.39 -14.85 -9.33
CA LEU A 17 -8.12 -13.74 -9.92
C LEU A 17 -7.54 -12.37 -9.50
N VAL A 18 -7.21 -12.20 -8.22
CA VAL A 18 -6.57 -10.96 -7.71
C VAL A 18 -5.20 -10.73 -8.34
N ASP A 19 -4.40 -11.78 -8.51
CA ASP A 19 -3.11 -11.71 -9.21
C ASP A 19 -3.28 -11.33 -10.68
N ALA A 20 -4.29 -11.89 -11.35
CA ALA A 20 -4.61 -11.55 -12.73
C ALA A 20 -5.02 -10.08 -12.88
N ILE A 21 -5.91 -9.59 -12.01
CA ILE A 21 -6.32 -8.17 -11.93
C ILE A 21 -5.10 -7.26 -11.79
N THR A 22 -4.21 -7.60 -10.86
CA THR A 22 -3.01 -6.80 -10.56
C THR A 22 -2.03 -6.77 -11.74
N ARG A 23 -1.81 -7.94 -12.38
CA ARG A 23 -0.94 -8.05 -13.55
C ARG A 23 -1.48 -7.26 -14.74
N GLU A 24 -2.78 -7.34 -15.01
CA GLU A 24 -3.42 -6.62 -16.11
C GLU A 24 -3.37 -5.11 -15.89
N PHE A 25 -3.56 -4.65 -14.66
CA PHE A 25 -3.41 -3.24 -14.32
C PHE A 25 -1.97 -2.75 -14.54
N ARG A 26 -0.97 -3.49 -14.08
CA ARG A 26 0.46 -3.17 -14.30
C ARG A 26 0.87 -3.21 -15.78
N ALA A 27 0.18 -3.98 -16.60
CA ALA A 27 0.36 -3.99 -18.05
C ALA A 27 -0.23 -2.75 -18.75
N GLY A 28 -0.92 -1.86 -18.02
CA GLY A 28 -1.44 -0.58 -18.51
C GLY A 28 -2.95 -0.55 -18.75
N THR A 29 -3.68 -1.62 -18.45
CA THR A 29 -5.13 -1.60 -18.59
C THR A 29 -5.76 -0.68 -17.54
N ALA A 30 -6.68 0.18 -17.98
CA ALA A 30 -7.34 1.13 -17.09
C ALA A 30 -8.18 0.43 -16.00
N ALA A 31 -8.06 0.88 -14.75
CA ALA A 31 -8.77 0.31 -13.60
C ALA A 31 -10.29 0.18 -13.81
N LYS A 32 -10.91 1.16 -14.50
CA LYS A 32 -12.35 1.11 -14.83
C LYS A 32 -12.72 -0.01 -15.80
N ALA A 33 -11.82 -0.39 -16.71
CA ALA A 33 -12.05 -1.50 -17.62
C ALA A 33 -11.97 -2.83 -16.86
N ILE A 34 -10.92 -3.01 -16.05
CA ILE A 34 -10.75 -4.20 -15.20
C ILE A 34 -11.95 -4.37 -14.26
N ALA A 35 -12.37 -3.29 -13.58
CA ALA A 35 -13.53 -3.30 -12.68
C ALA A 35 -14.84 -3.70 -13.37
N ARG A 36 -15.01 -3.42 -14.67
CA ARG A 36 -16.18 -3.90 -15.43
C ARG A 36 -16.09 -5.39 -15.71
N THR A 37 -14.91 -5.89 -16.05
CA THR A 37 -14.66 -7.30 -16.36
C THR A 37 -14.90 -8.19 -15.14
N VAL A 38 -14.40 -7.79 -13.97
CA VAL A 38 -14.48 -8.59 -12.73
C VAL A 38 -15.68 -8.26 -11.84
N ALA A 39 -16.61 -7.44 -12.34
CA ALA A 39 -17.84 -7.05 -11.64
C ALA A 39 -18.69 -8.22 -11.09
N PRO A 40 -18.73 -9.42 -11.71
CA PRO A 40 -19.44 -10.56 -11.14
C PRO A 40 -18.82 -11.09 -9.83
N ALA A 41 -17.52 -10.87 -9.61
CA ALA A 41 -16.78 -11.39 -8.47
C ALA A 41 -16.52 -10.32 -7.39
N PHE A 42 -16.32 -9.06 -7.81
CA PHE A 42 -16.02 -7.94 -6.92
C PHE A 42 -16.84 -6.71 -7.27
N SER A 43 -17.15 -5.88 -6.28
CA SER A 43 -17.75 -4.58 -6.58
C SER A 43 -16.77 -3.69 -7.34
N ARG A 44 -17.29 -2.83 -8.23
CA ARG A 44 -16.44 -1.94 -9.04
C ARG A 44 -15.61 -0.99 -8.19
N ASP A 45 -16.19 -0.46 -7.12
CA ASP A 45 -15.53 0.46 -6.20
C ASP A 45 -14.36 -0.23 -5.48
N GLN A 46 -14.59 -1.44 -4.96
CA GLN A 46 -13.57 -2.28 -4.33
C GLN A 46 -12.36 -2.51 -5.25
N VAL A 47 -12.60 -2.86 -6.52
CA VAL A 47 -11.53 -3.04 -7.51
C VAL A 47 -10.78 -1.73 -7.76
N THR A 48 -11.50 -0.62 -7.93
CA THR A 48 -10.85 0.68 -8.18
C THR A 48 -10.03 1.17 -7.01
N GLN A 49 -10.50 0.98 -5.78
CA GLN A 49 -9.76 1.33 -4.56
C GLN A 49 -8.52 0.45 -4.41
N TYR A 50 -8.66 -0.86 -4.61
CA TYR A 50 -7.54 -1.79 -4.58
C TYR A 50 -6.47 -1.44 -5.62
N LEU A 51 -6.87 -1.17 -6.87
CA LEU A 51 -5.92 -0.78 -7.92
C LEU A 51 -5.28 0.59 -7.65
N ALA A 52 -6.00 1.51 -6.99
CA ALA A 52 -5.41 2.78 -6.54
C ALA A 52 -4.34 2.55 -5.46
N ALA A 53 -4.56 1.62 -4.53
CA ALA A 53 -3.56 1.22 -3.54
C ALA A 53 -2.34 0.54 -4.19
N ILE A 54 -2.54 -0.34 -5.19
CA ILE A 54 -1.46 -0.93 -5.98
C ILE A 54 -0.63 0.16 -6.68
N ALA A 55 -1.29 1.14 -7.30
CA ALA A 55 -0.59 2.25 -7.95
C ALA A 55 0.24 3.09 -6.94
N LEU A 56 -0.30 3.32 -5.74
CA LEU A 56 0.43 4.01 -4.66
C LEU A 56 1.63 3.20 -4.19
N HIS A 57 1.48 1.90 -3.99
CA HIS A 57 2.57 1.00 -3.63
C HIS A 57 3.69 1.02 -4.69
N ASP A 58 3.33 0.86 -5.97
CA ASP A 58 4.32 0.80 -7.05
C ASP A 58 5.08 2.14 -7.18
N ALA A 59 4.39 3.27 -7.03
CA ALA A 59 5.00 4.60 -7.03
C ALA A 59 5.90 4.84 -5.82
N ALA A 60 5.44 4.54 -4.61
CA ALA A 60 6.22 4.70 -3.38
C ALA A 60 7.47 3.81 -3.39
N ARG A 61 7.32 2.53 -3.76
CA ARG A 61 8.43 1.59 -3.87
C ARG A 61 9.49 2.08 -4.86
N LYS A 62 9.06 2.62 -6.00
CA LYS A 62 9.97 3.21 -6.99
C LYS A 62 10.73 4.40 -6.40
N ALA A 63 10.03 5.36 -5.79
CA ALA A 63 10.62 6.57 -5.22
C ALA A 63 11.64 6.27 -4.10
N LEU A 64 11.31 5.33 -3.21
CA LEU A 64 12.21 4.90 -2.14
C LEU A 64 13.46 4.22 -2.67
N ARG A 65 13.30 3.33 -3.68
CA ARG A 65 14.42 2.67 -4.33
C ARG A 65 15.36 3.65 -5.03
N GLU A 66 14.81 4.61 -5.78
CA GLU A 66 15.60 5.65 -6.45
C GLU A 66 16.33 6.56 -5.45
N SER A 67 15.85 6.64 -4.21
CA SER A 67 16.47 7.39 -3.11
C SER A 67 17.40 6.55 -2.22
N GLY A 68 17.63 5.27 -2.56
CA GLY A 68 18.48 4.36 -1.77
C GLY A 68 17.89 3.96 -0.41
N LEU A 69 16.56 4.04 -0.24
CA LEU A 69 15.84 3.73 1.00
C LEU A 69 15.17 2.34 0.93
N GLU A 70 15.93 1.31 0.51
CA GLU A 70 15.39 -0.06 0.34
C GLU A 70 15.01 -0.73 1.66
N LEU A 71 15.42 -0.15 2.79
CA LEU A 71 15.04 -0.54 4.15
C LEU A 71 13.57 -0.22 4.49
N ALA A 72 12.92 0.64 3.71
CA ALA A 72 11.50 0.92 3.85
C ALA A 72 10.69 -0.06 3.01
N GLU A 73 9.91 -0.91 3.68
CA GLU A 73 9.03 -1.86 3.03
C GLU A 73 7.68 -1.23 2.75
N VAL A 74 7.20 -1.42 1.51
CA VAL A 74 5.86 -0.99 1.09
C VAL A 74 5.01 -2.22 0.86
N SER A 75 3.81 -2.25 1.41
CA SER A 75 2.85 -3.34 1.26
C SER A 75 1.48 -2.82 0.86
N VAL A 76 0.60 -3.71 0.37
CA VAL A 76 -0.80 -3.38 0.06
C VAL A 76 -1.69 -4.37 0.79
N THR A 77 -2.72 -3.86 1.45
CA THR A 77 -3.73 -4.71 2.07
C THR A 77 -4.59 -5.39 0.99
N GLY A 78 -5.11 -6.58 1.30
CA GLY A 78 -5.87 -7.37 0.33
C GLY A 78 -7.12 -6.65 -0.19
N ILE A 79 -7.65 -7.14 -1.32
CA ILE A 79 -8.84 -6.56 -1.98
C ILE A 79 -10.09 -6.53 -1.07
N ASP A 80 -10.17 -7.42 -0.08
CA ASP A 80 -11.27 -7.48 0.91
C ASP A 80 -10.98 -6.69 2.20
N ALA A 81 -9.75 -6.24 2.40
CA ALA A 81 -9.31 -5.42 3.53
C ALA A 81 -9.53 -3.93 3.21
N PRO A 82 -9.11 -2.96 4.05
CA PRO A 82 -9.31 -1.53 3.76
C PRO A 82 -8.67 -1.01 2.44
N ARG A 83 -8.00 -1.86 1.64
CA ARG A 83 -7.44 -1.55 0.31
C ARG A 83 -6.50 -0.35 0.35
N GLU A 84 -5.46 -0.50 1.15
CA GLU A 84 -4.51 0.56 1.48
C GLU A 84 -3.09 0.14 1.14
N ALA A 85 -2.27 1.11 0.74
CA ALA A 85 -0.84 0.92 0.69
C ALA A 85 -0.24 1.38 2.02
N HIS A 86 0.62 0.57 2.62
CA HIS A 86 1.30 0.85 3.88
C HIS A 86 2.81 0.90 3.67
N LEU A 87 3.50 1.58 4.57
CA LEU A 87 4.94 1.67 4.64
C LEU A 87 5.39 1.38 6.06
N ARG A 88 6.44 0.57 6.23
CA ARG A 88 7.11 0.34 7.51
C ARG A 88 8.62 0.35 7.31
N ILE A 89 9.37 0.64 8.37
CA ILE A 89 10.83 0.47 8.34
C ILE A 89 11.16 -0.96 8.76
N ALA A 90 11.90 -1.69 7.92
CA ALA A 90 12.34 -3.05 8.18
C ALA A 90 13.85 -3.12 8.50
N ALA A 91 14.37 -2.05 9.10
CA ALA A 91 15.78 -1.92 9.49
C ALA A 91 15.93 -2.09 11.00
N ASP A 92 17.01 -2.75 11.44
CA ASP A 92 17.36 -2.77 12.86
C ASP A 92 17.90 -1.37 13.27
N PRO A 93 17.30 -0.70 14.27
CA PRO A 93 17.79 0.59 14.76
C PRO A 93 19.24 0.56 15.24
N ALA A 94 19.71 -0.56 15.80
CA ALA A 94 21.06 -0.72 16.31
C ALA A 94 22.11 -0.85 15.20
N GLU A 95 21.70 -1.34 14.02
CA GLU A 95 22.59 -1.56 12.86
C GLU A 95 22.47 -0.45 11.80
N THR A 96 21.51 0.46 11.95
CA THR A 96 21.21 1.50 10.96
C THR A 96 21.72 2.87 11.40
N SER A 97 22.75 3.38 10.72
CA SER A 97 23.22 4.74 10.91
C SER A 97 22.12 5.76 10.56
N ASP A 98 22.00 6.81 11.36
CA ASP A 98 21.01 7.90 11.18
C ASP A 98 19.56 7.41 11.16
N TYR A 99 19.23 6.35 11.90
CA TYR A 99 17.87 5.78 11.98
C TYR A 99 16.80 6.84 12.28
N VAL A 100 17.08 7.75 13.22
CA VAL A 100 16.18 8.85 13.61
C VAL A 100 15.88 9.82 12.46
N ALA A 101 16.76 9.92 11.45
CA ALA A 101 16.56 10.77 10.29
C ALA A 101 15.77 10.09 9.15
N LEU A 102 15.47 8.79 9.26
CA LEU A 102 14.78 8.04 8.22
C LEU A 102 13.38 8.58 7.88
N PRO A 103 12.50 8.95 8.84
CA PRO A 103 11.19 9.49 8.51
C PRO A 103 11.27 10.73 7.59
N ASN A 104 12.19 11.66 7.89
CA ASN A 104 12.42 12.85 7.08
C ASN A 104 12.92 12.50 5.67
N ARG A 105 13.84 11.54 5.55
CA ARG A 105 14.35 11.08 4.25
C ARG A 105 13.27 10.38 3.43
N ILE A 106 12.43 9.57 4.07
CA ILE A 106 11.27 8.91 3.45
C ILE A 106 10.28 9.96 2.93
N ARG A 107 9.89 10.93 3.76
CA ARG A 107 8.98 12.02 3.34
C ARG A 107 9.55 12.81 2.16
N ALA A 108 10.86 13.08 2.17
CA ALA A 108 11.53 13.77 1.07
C ALA A 108 11.48 12.95 -0.24
N ALA A 109 11.76 11.65 -0.17
CA ALA A 109 11.70 10.76 -1.33
C ALA A 109 10.29 10.64 -1.95
N LEU A 110 9.26 10.61 -1.10
CA LEU A 110 7.86 10.45 -1.53
C LEU A 110 7.24 11.74 -2.12
N ARG A 111 7.82 12.91 -1.79
CA ARG A 111 7.29 14.23 -2.15
C ARG A 111 7.12 14.40 -3.66
N ASP A 112 8.12 14.01 -4.45
CA ASP A 112 8.10 14.17 -5.91
C ASP A 112 7.05 13.28 -6.59
N SER A 113 6.65 12.21 -5.92
CA SER A 113 5.55 11.33 -6.34
C SER A 113 4.17 11.79 -5.83
N LEU A 114 4.09 12.96 -5.19
CA LEU A 114 2.90 13.49 -4.54
C LEU A 114 2.29 12.49 -3.53
N ILE A 115 3.15 11.81 -2.77
CA ILE A 115 2.74 10.86 -1.72
C ILE A 115 3.13 11.44 -0.36
N THR A 116 2.23 11.31 0.62
CA THR A 116 2.50 11.61 2.02
C THR A 116 2.10 10.44 2.91
N LEU A 117 2.52 10.51 4.16
CA LEU A 117 2.21 9.54 5.21
C LEU A 117 0.95 9.98 5.97
N SER A 118 0.24 9.00 6.51
CA SER A 118 -0.94 9.18 7.36
C SER A 118 -1.04 8.01 8.32
N LEU A 119 -1.88 8.12 9.35
CA LEU A 119 -2.17 6.98 10.22
C LEU A 119 -3.01 5.93 9.48
N PRO A 120 -2.90 4.65 9.87
CA PRO A 120 -3.88 3.64 9.50
C PRO A 120 -5.30 4.09 9.86
N HIS A 121 -6.33 3.56 9.18
CA HIS A 121 -7.72 3.84 9.59
C HIS A 121 -7.96 3.41 11.05
N GLY A 122 -8.41 4.34 11.90
CA GLY A 122 -8.68 4.14 13.34
C GLY A 122 -9.16 5.43 14.02
N GLU A 123 -9.55 5.34 15.30
CA GLU A 123 -9.86 6.51 16.14
C GLU A 123 -8.55 7.14 16.65
N HIS A 124 -8.18 8.26 16.04
CA HIS A 124 -7.08 9.11 16.50
C HIS A 124 -7.61 10.53 16.62
N ASP A 125 -7.61 11.09 17.83
CA ASP A 125 -8.19 12.40 18.12
C ASP A 125 -7.41 13.54 17.44
N GLU A 126 -6.09 13.40 17.28
CA GLU A 126 -5.23 14.32 16.53
C GLU A 126 -4.14 13.56 15.77
N ILE A 127 -4.00 13.82 14.46
CA ILE A 127 -2.95 13.25 13.62
C ILE A 127 -1.81 14.27 13.51
N THR A 128 -0.68 13.98 14.18
CA THR A 128 0.53 14.81 14.10
C THR A 128 1.62 14.12 13.30
N ASP A 129 2.56 14.91 12.78
CA ASP A 129 3.72 14.37 12.07
C ASP A 129 4.64 13.60 13.02
N GLU A 130 4.74 14.04 14.28
CA GLU A 130 5.51 13.37 15.32
C GLU A 130 4.99 11.95 15.60
N LEU A 131 3.66 11.77 15.69
CA LEU A 131 3.07 10.45 15.92
C LEU A 131 3.33 9.48 14.77
N ILE A 132 3.29 9.97 13.53
CA ILE A 132 3.62 9.16 12.34
C ILE A 132 5.09 8.77 12.35
N ASP A 133 5.97 9.69 12.73
CA ASP A 133 7.41 9.45 12.78
C ASP A 133 7.76 8.46 13.90
N GLU A 134 7.12 8.55 15.07
CA GLU A 134 7.24 7.57 16.16
C GLU A 134 6.84 6.17 15.71
N LEU A 135 5.66 6.00 15.12
CA LEU A 135 5.20 4.71 14.60
C LEU A 135 6.18 4.13 13.56
N LEU A 136 6.68 4.96 12.65
CA LEU A 136 7.67 4.53 11.67
C LEU A 136 8.96 4.03 12.32
N LEU A 137 9.46 4.75 13.32
CA LEU A 137 10.69 4.39 14.03
C LEU A 137 10.50 3.14 14.89
N ASP A 138 9.29 2.86 15.36
CA ASP A 138 8.92 1.62 16.04
C ASP A 138 8.72 0.43 15.06
N GLY A 139 8.82 0.67 13.75
CA GLY A 139 8.61 -0.33 12.71
C GLY A 139 7.15 -0.65 12.43
N GLU A 140 6.22 0.14 12.99
CA GLU A 140 4.79 0.01 12.78
C GLU A 140 4.40 0.52 11.37
N PRO A 141 3.38 -0.10 10.74
CA PRO A 141 2.93 0.31 9.43
C PRO A 141 2.18 1.65 9.49
N VAL A 142 2.58 2.58 8.64
CA VAL A 142 1.85 3.83 8.38
C VAL A 142 1.24 3.82 6.98
N ARG A 143 0.16 4.57 6.78
CA ARG A 143 -0.57 4.59 5.52
C ARG A 143 0.05 5.54 4.52
N LEU A 144 0.11 5.13 3.25
CA LEU A 144 0.46 5.99 2.12
C LEU A 144 -0.81 6.62 1.54
N VAL A 145 -0.78 7.94 1.36
CA VAL A 145 -1.89 8.69 0.76
C VAL A 145 -1.39 9.64 -0.32
N LYS A 146 -2.20 9.82 -1.37
CA LYS A 146 -1.89 10.77 -2.45
C LYS A 146 -2.19 12.19 -2.00
N LEU A 147 -1.24 13.09 -2.16
CA LEU A 147 -1.46 14.52 -1.99
C LEU A 147 -2.41 15.01 -3.08
N LYS A 148 -3.50 15.67 -2.67
CA LYS A 148 -4.31 16.45 -3.60
C LYS A 148 -3.55 17.74 -3.92
N PRO A 149 -3.34 18.09 -5.20
CA PRO A 149 -2.80 19.40 -5.54
C PRO A 149 -3.72 20.47 -4.95
N ARG A 150 -3.15 21.49 -4.30
CA ARG A 150 -3.90 22.67 -3.86
C ARG A 150 -4.38 23.39 -5.13
N THR A 151 -5.66 23.23 -5.46
CA THR A 151 -6.38 24.06 -6.44
C THR A 151 -6.76 25.39 -5.82
#